data_AF-A0A389MGM8-F1
#
_entry.id   AF-A0A389MGM8-F1
#
_cell.length_a   1.000
_cell.length_b   1.000
_cell.length_c   1.000
_cell.angle_alpha   90.00
_cell.angle_beta   90.00
_cell.angle_gamma   90.00
#
_symmetry.space_group_name_H-M   'P 1'
#
loop_
_entity.id
_entity.type
_entity.pdbx_description
1 polymer ?
#
loop_
_entity_poly.entity_id
_entity_poly.type
_entity_poly.pdbx_seq_one_letter_code
_entity_poly.pdbx_strand_id
1 'polypeptide(L)'
;MTLVMGLIQVESNFRKFAVSRVGARGYMQVMPFWTRVIGDNDPGKLFHMQTNLRFGCVILRHYLDRQKGDYFMGLGRYNGSRGKSPYPNAVFTAQKVWVFDGWLLS
;
A
#
# COMPACT_ATOMS: atom_id res chain seq x y z
N MET A 1 9.28 -3.93 7.56
CA MET A 1 9.14 -4.12 6.10
C MET A 1 8.03 -5.09 5.71
N THR A 2 7.54 -5.96 6.59
CA THR A 2 6.48 -6.93 6.29
C THR A 2 5.10 -6.32 6.01
N LEU A 3 4.78 -5.16 6.60
CA LEU A 3 3.52 -4.45 6.36
C LEU A 3 3.33 -4.04 4.90
N VAL A 4 4.38 -3.53 4.25
CA VAL A 4 4.32 -3.11 2.84
C VAL A 4 4.08 -4.31 1.93
N MET A 5 4.67 -5.47 2.24
CA MET A 5 4.41 -6.72 1.52
C MET A 5 2.96 -7.16 1.64
N GLY A 6 2.40 -7.14 2.87
CA GLY A 6 0.98 -7.42 3.08
C GLY A 6 0.05 -6.48 2.33
N LEU A 7 0.38 -5.18 2.28
CA LEU A 7 -0.38 -4.18 1.53
C LEU A 7 -0.33 -4.46 0.02
N ILE A 8 0.85 -4.70 -0.56
CA ILE A 8 0.98 -5.00 -2.00
C ILE A 8 0.19 -6.27 -2.37
N GLN A 9 0.22 -7.28 -1.50
CA GLN A 9 -0.54 -8.51 -1.72
C GLN A 9 -2.05 -8.25 -1.77
N VAL A 10 -2.59 -7.45 -0.85
CA VAL A 10 -4.01 -7.07 -0.83
C VAL A 10 -4.38 -6.18 -2.01
N GLU A 11 -3.54 -5.22 -2.37
CA GLU A 11 -3.85 -4.23 -3.41
C GLU A 11 -3.77 -4.79 -4.82
N SER A 12 -2.75 -5.60 -5.13
CA SER A 12 -2.50 -6.05 -6.50
C SER A 12 -2.21 -7.53 -6.65
N ASN A 13 -1.99 -8.25 -5.54
CA ASN A 13 -1.35 -9.56 -5.55
C ASN A 13 -0.05 -9.55 -6.37
N PHE A 14 0.78 -8.52 -6.17
CA PHE A 14 2.05 -8.29 -6.87
C PHE A 14 1.94 -8.13 -8.40
N ARG A 15 0.77 -7.74 -8.93
CA ARG A 15 0.60 -7.51 -10.38
C ARG A 15 1.00 -6.08 -10.76
N LYS A 16 2.11 -5.96 -11.50
CA LYS A 16 2.67 -4.68 -11.99
C LYS A 16 1.65 -3.82 -12.74
N PHE A 17 0.82 -4.43 -13.58
CA PHE A 17 -0.13 -3.74 -14.46
C PHE A 17 -1.56 -3.76 -13.91
N ALA A 18 -1.75 -3.97 -12.61
CA ALA A 18 -3.07 -3.93 -11.99
C ALA A 18 -3.70 -2.53 -12.13
N VAL A 19 -4.96 -2.50 -12.57
CA VAL A 19 -5.79 -1.28 -12.65
C VAL A 19 -7.12 -1.57 -11.98
N SER A 20 -7.49 -0.81 -10.95
CA SER A 20 -8.80 -0.94 -10.32
C SER A 20 -9.91 -0.33 -11.18
N ARG A 21 -11.16 -0.68 -10.88
CA ARG A 21 -12.34 -0.10 -11.54
C ARG A 21 -12.40 1.43 -11.46
N VAL A 22 -11.81 2.02 -10.42
CA VAL A 22 -11.77 3.48 -10.19
C VAL A 22 -10.43 4.10 -10.60
N GLY A 23 -9.54 3.34 -11.25
CA GLY A 23 -8.33 3.85 -11.89
C GLY A 23 -7.07 3.85 -11.03
N ALA A 24 -7.06 3.17 -9.88
CA ALA A 24 -5.87 2.96 -9.07
C ALA A 24 -4.87 2.04 -9.80
N ARG A 25 -3.55 2.28 -9.70
CA ARG A 25 -2.54 1.64 -10.57
C ARG A 25 -1.39 0.98 -9.83
N GLY A 26 -0.95 -0.15 -10.38
CA GLY A 26 0.30 -0.83 -10.02
C GLY A 26 0.26 -1.56 -8.67
N TYR A 27 1.45 -1.91 -8.17
CA TYR A 27 1.66 -2.77 -7.00
C TYR A 27 0.90 -2.34 -5.75
N MET A 28 0.94 -1.04 -5.44
CA MET A 28 0.31 -0.45 -4.25
C MET A 28 -0.97 0.32 -4.58
N GLN A 29 -1.55 0.09 -5.78
CA GLN A 29 -2.79 0.71 -6.27
C GLN A 29 -2.84 2.23 -6.00
N VAL A 30 -1.81 2.93 -6.48
CA VAL A 30 -1.72 4.38 -6.30
C VAL A 30 -2.71 5.08 -7.23
N MET A 31 -3.49 6.00 -6.68
CA MET A 31 -4.42 6.81 -7.48
C MET A 31 -3.67 7.85 -8.32
N PRO A 32 -4.02 8.04 -9.62
CA PRO A 32 -3.35 8.98 -10.52
C PRO A 32 -3.22 10.40 -9.99
N PHE A 33 -4.16 10.90 -9.18
CA PHE A 33 -4.08 12.27 -8.68
C PHE A 33 -2.83 12.54 -7.82
N TRP A 34 -2.24 11.52 -7.20
CA TRP A 34 -1.01 11.66 -6.43
C TRP A 34 0.19 12.06 -7.30
N THR A 35 0.19 11.79 -8.60
CA THR A 35 1.27 12.22 -9.49
C THR A 35 1.41 13.74 -9.58
N ARG A 36 0.33 14.49 -9.28
CA ARG A 36 0.36 15.94 -9.16
C ARG A 36 0.95 16.46 -7.86
N VAL A 37 0.92 15.63 -6.81
CA VAL A 37 1.31 16.04 -5.45
C VAL A 37 2.75 15.64 -5.14
N ILE A 38 3.17 14.46 -5.60
CA ILE A 38 4.48 13.87 -5.25
C ILE A 38 5.33 13.49 -6.47
N GLY A 39 4.91 13.87 -7.68
CA GLY A 39 5.55 13.51 -8.94
C GLY A 39 5.54 14.63 -9.98
N ASP A 40 5.70 14.24 -11.23
CA ASP A 40 5.74 15.10 -12.42
C ASP A 40 4.44 15.06 -13.24
N ASN A 41 3.32 14.70 -12.59
CA ASN A 41 2.00 14.58 -13.20
C ASN A 41 1.86 13.52 -14.32
N ASP A 42 2.80 12.57 -14.45
CA ASP A 42 2.67 11.44 -15.39
C ASP A 42 2.11 10.17 -14.70
N PRO A 43 0.82 9.83 -14.89
CA PRO A 43 0.22 8.66 -14.28
C PRO A 43 0.63 7.33 -14.95
N GLY A 44 1.29 7.37 -16.12
CA GLY A 44 1.88 6.18 -16.76
C GLY A 44 3.03 5.63 -15.93
N LYS A 45 3.77 6.50 -15.22
CA LYS A 45 4.89 6.09 -14.36
C LYS A 45 4.48 5.25 -13.16
N LEU A 46 3.19 5.23 -12.82
CA LEU A 46 2.66 4.35 -11.76
C LEU A 46 2.76 2.86 -12.10
N PHE A 47 3.07 2.49 -13.35
CA PHE A 47 3.40 1.11 -13.71
C PHE A 47 4.89 0.77 -13.57
N HIS A 48 5.77 1.74 -13.30
CA HIS A 48 7.17 1.47 -12.97
C HIS A 48 7.29 1.10 -11.49
N MET A 49 7.97 -0.02 -11.21
CA MET A 49 8.08 -0.60 -9.88
C MET A 49 8.62 0.40 -8.85
N GLN A 50 9.78 1.03 -9.13
CA GLN A 50 10.42 1.98 -8.22
C GLN A 50 9.51 3.17 -7.91
N THR A 51 8.89 3.76 -8.93
CA THR A 51 7.95 4.88 -8.77
C THR A 51 6.74 4.46 -7.95
N ASN A 52 6.12 3.33 -8.27
CA ASN A 52 4.91 2.87 -7.58
C ASN A 52 5.18 2.58 -6.09
N LEU A 53 6.27 1.88 -5.79
CA LEU A 53 6.68 1.58 -4.41
C LEU A 53 7.03 2.84 -3.63
N ARG A 54 7.79 3.78 -4.25
CA ARG A 54 8.10 5.07 -3.61
C ARG A 54 6.83 5.84 -3.30
N PHE A 55 5.90 5.93 -4.25
CA PHE A 55 4.65 6.66 -4.07
C PHE A 55 3.79 6.02 -3.00
N GLY A 56 3.55 4.71 -3.08
CA GLY A 56 2.75 4.01 -2.09
C GLY A 56 3.34 4.10 -0.68
N CYS A 57 4.65 3.98 -0.52
CA CYS A 57 5.30 4.17 0.79
C CYS A 57 5.19 5.61 1.31
N VAL A 58 5.35 6.62 0.47
CA VAL A 58 5.17 8.04 0.86
C VAL A 58 3.73 8.32 1.30
N ILE A 59 2.74 7.83 0.54
CA ILE A 59 1.32 8.00 0.86
C ILE A 59 0.95 7.24 2.15
N LEU A 60 1.43 6.01 2.31
CA LEU A 60 1.24 5.23 3.54
C LEU A 60 1.82 5.96 4.74
N ARG A 61 3.08 6.43 4.63
CA ARG A 61 3.73 7.20 5.70
C ARG A 61 2.94 8.46 6.04
N HIS A 62 2.50 9.22 5.03
CA HIS A 62 1.65 10.39 5.23
C HIS A 62 0.42 10.07 6.07
N TYR A 63 -0.31 9.00 5.75
CA TYR A 63 -1.50 8.63 6.51
C TYR A 63 -1.21 8.09 7.91
N LEU A 64 -0.11 7.36 8.10
CA LEU A 64 0.32 6.93 9.43
C LEU A 64 0.67 8.13 10.32
N ASP A 65 1.37 9.12 9.77
CA ASP A 65 1.70 10.35 10.51
C ASP A 65 0.44 11.13 10.91
N ARG A 66 -0.54 11.26 10.00
CA ARG A 66 -1.84 11.89 10.33
C ARG A 66 -2.63 11.15 11.40
N GLN A 67 -2.36 9.86 11.59
CA GLN A 67 -3.02 9.01 12.58
C GLN A 67 -2.13 8.71 13.79
N LYS A 68 -1.01 9.45 13.95
CA LYS A 68 -0.08 9.32 15.08
C LYS A 68 0.48 7.89 15.23
N GLY A 69 0.76 7.23 14.11
CA GLY A 69 1.31 5.88 14.09
C GLY A 69 0.29 4.75 14.25
N ASP A 70 -1.01 5.05 14.37
CA ASP A 70 -2.04 4.03 14.38
C ASP A 70 -2.17 3.37 12.99
N TYR A 71 -1.66 2.15 12.88
CA TYR A 71 -1.67 1.37 11.64
C TYR A 71 -3.08 1.03 11.16
N PHE A 72 -4.01 0.71 12.07
CA PHE A 72 -5.38 0.39 11.71
C PHE A 72 -6.05 1.61 11.04
N MET A 73 -5.90 2.76 11.67
CA MET A 73 -6.47 4.02 11.18
C MET A 73 -5.72 4.58 9.96
N GLY A 74 -4.42 4.33 9.84
CA GLY A 74 -3.60 4.69 8.68
C GLY A 74 -3.94 3.89 7.44
N LEU A 75 -4.01 2.55 7.56
CA LEU A 75 -4.41 1.65 6.47
C LEU A 75 -5.84 1.94 6.01
N GLY A 76 -6.77 2.17 6.94
CA GLY A 76 -8.13 2.58 6.59
C GLY A 76 -8.15 3.87 5.77
N ARG A 77 -7.28 4.85 6.06
CA ARG A 77 -7.16 6.05 5.20
C ARG A 77 -6.51 5.77 3.85
N TYR A 78 -5.49 4.92 3.80
CA TYR A 78 -4.82 4.53 2.56
C TYR A 78 -5.82 3.98 1.53
N ASN A 79 -6.71 3.10 1.97
CA ASN A 79 -7.75 2.51 1.14
C ASN A 79 -9.00 3.39 0.94
N GLY A 80 -9.29 4.29 1.89
CA GLY A 80 -10.52 5.10 1.90
C GLY A 80 -11.65 4.53 2.79
N SER A 81 -11.38 3.49 3.57
CA SER A 81 -12.30 2.84 4.50
C SER A 81 -11.98 3.12 5.98
N ARG A 82 -11.54 4.33 6.31
CA ARG A 82 -11.11 4.72 7.66
C ARG A 82 -12.13 4.30 8.74
N GLY A 83 -11.63 3.62 9.77
CA GLY A 83 -12.45 3.12 10.89
C GLY A 83 -13.17 1.80 10.62
N LYS A 84 -13.11 1.25 9.39
CA LYS A 84 -13.66 -0.06 9.06
C LYS A 84 -12.56 -1.11 9.13
N SER A 85 -12.85 -2.23 9.78
CA SER A 85 -11.90 -3.33 10.01
C SER A 85 -11.55 -4.19 8.79
N PRO A 86 -12.38 -4.38 7.75
CA PRO A 86 -12.08 -5.38 6.72
C PRO A 86 -10.74 -5.17 6.00
N TYR A 87 -10.43 -3.93 5.60
CA TYR A 87 -9.20 -3.65 4.87
C TYR A 87 -7.94 -3.75 5.74
N PRO A 88 -7.83 -3.09 6.91
CA PRO A 88 -6.67 -3.26 7.78
C PRO A 88 -6.44 -4.73 8.18
N ASN A 89 -7.52 -5.47 8.49
CA ASN A 89 -7.41 -6.89 8.85
C ASN A 89 -6.88 -7.75 7.69
N ALA A 90 -7.30 -7.47 6.46
CA ALA A 90 -6.77 -8.16 5.28
C ALA A 90 -5.27 -7.93 5.13
N VAL A 91 -4.81 -6.68 5.30
CA VAL A 91 -3.38 -6.33 5.23
C VAL A 91 -2.58 -7.00 6.35
N PHE A 92 -3.07 -6.97 7.59
CA PHE A 92 -2.40 -7.63 8.71
C PHE A 92 -2.35 -9.15 8.55
N THR A 93 -3.40 -9.75 7.98
CA THR A 93 -3.43 -11.18 7.68
C THR A 93 -2.41 -11.54 6.62
N ALA A 94 -2.37 -10.78 5.51
CA ALA A 94 -1.37 -10.97 4.46
C ALA A 94 0.06 -10.76 5.00
N GLN A 95 0.27 -9.74 5.83
CA GLN A 95 1.57 -9.44 6.44
C GLN A 95 2.17 -10.62 7.22
N LYS A 96 1.34 -11.42 7.92
CA LYS A 96 1.82 -12.57 8.71
C LYS A 96 2.58 -13.59 7.87
N VAL A 97 2.20 -13.76 6.60
CA VAL A 97 2.90 -14.67 5.66
C VAL A 97 4.34 -14.22 5.40
N TRP A 98 4.64 -12.94 5.58
CA TRP A 98 5.94 -12.34 5.31
C TRP A 98 6.78 -12.11 6.57
N VAL A 99 6.26 -12.46 7.75
CA VAL A 99 7.05 -12.44 8.98
C VAL A 99 7.96 -13.67 8.95
N PHE A 100 9.25 -13.44 8.72
CA PHE A 100 10.26 -14.48 8.78
C PHE A 100 10.52 -14.83 10.25
N ASP A 101 10.04 -15.99 10.71
CA ASP A 101 10.46 -16.57 12.00
C ASP A 101 11.82 -17.27 11.80
N GLY A 102 12.89 -16.48 11.82
CA GLY A 102 14.28 -16.95 11.72
C GLY A 102 14.79 -17.75 12.93
N TRP A 103 13.92 -18.22 13.82
CA TRP A 103 14.29 -18.91 15.08
C TRP A 103 13.74 -20.34 15.21
N LEU A 104 13.01 -20.85 14.21
CA LEU A 104 12.45 -22.22 14.25
C LEU A 104 13.31 -23.27 13.52
N LEU A 105 14.52 -22.91 13.08
CA LEU A 105 15.47 -23.82 12.42
C LEU A 105 16.92 -23.70 12.96
N SER A 106 17.10 -23.25 14.20
CA SER A 106 18.39 -23.24 14.91
C SER A 106 18.32 -24.00 16.22
#